data_AF-R7UPZ8-F1
#
_entry.id   AF-R7UPZ8-F1
#
_cell.length_a   1.000
_cell.length_b   1.000
_cell.length_c   1.000
_cell.angle_alpha   90.00
_cell.angle_beta   90.00
_cell.angle_gamma   90.00
#
_symmetry.space_group_name_H-M   'P 1'
#
loop_
_entity.id
_entity.type
_entity.pdbx_description
1 polymer ?
#
loop_
_entity_poly.entity_id
_entity_poly.type
_entity_poly.pdbx_seq_one_letter_code
_entity_poly.pdbx_strand_id
1 'polypeptide(L)'
;KKRYSKSRAKVLNPEVVVKIKKTRRLKANDRERTRMHSLNDALDELRVTLPTFPDDAKLTKIETLRFANNYIWALSETMKVIDL
;
A
#
# COMPACT_ATOMS: atom_id res chain seq x y z
N LYS A 1 -24.49 -22.18 -17.93
CA LYS A 1 -23.52 -21.26 -18.58
C LYS A 1 -24.21 -19.93 -18.94
N LYS A 2 -24.16 -18.90 -18.08
CA LYS A 2 -24.78 -17.60 -18.37
C LYS A 2 -23.90 -16.84 -19.37
N ARG A 3 -24.37 -16.72 -20.61
CA ARG A 3 -23.74 -15.88 -21.64
C ARG A 3 -23.97 -14.42 -21.27
N TYR A 4 -22.91 -13.67 -20.96
CA TYR A 4 -22.99 -12.21 -20.93
C TYR A 4 -23.40 -11.74 -22.32
N SER A 5 -24.66 -11.30 -22.46
CA SER A 5 -25.14 -10.65 -23.66
C SER A 5 -24.25 -9.43 -23.90
N LYS A 6 -23.46 -9.44 -24.99
CA LYS A 6 -22.79 -8.23 -25.48
C LYS A 6 -23.89 -7.25 -25.83
N SER A 7 -24.22 -6.35 -24.90
CA SER A 7 -25.15 -5.26 -25.13
C SER A 7 -24.61 -4.46 -26.31
N ARG A 8 -25.29 -4.57 -27.46
CA ARG A 8 -25.10 -3.75 -28.66
C ARG A 8 -24.77 -2.33 -28.20
N ALA A 9 -23.60 -1.83 -28.56
CA ALA A 9 -23.16 -0.50 -28.17
C ALA A 9 -24.17 0.51 -28.75
N LYS A 10 -25.19 0.87 -27.95
CA LYS A 10 -26.02 2.02 -28.24
C LYS A 10 -25.06 3.20 -28.24
N VAL A 11 -25.03 3.95 -29.34
CA VAL A 11 -24.25 5.19 -29.42
C VAL A 11 -24.75 6.10 -28.30
N LEU A 12 -24.02 6.14 -27.19
CA LEU A 12 -24.35 6.95 -26.03
C LEU A 12 -24.05 8.40 -26.39
N ASN A 13 -24.90 9.33 -25.93
CA ASN A 13 -24.62 10.77 -26.04
C ASN A 13 -23.18 11.03 -25.52
N PRO A 14 -22.32 11.74 -26.29
CA PRO A 14 -20.94 12.05 -25.90
C PRO A 14 -20.80 12.58 -24.48
N GLU A 15 -21.75 13.41 -24.01
CA GLU A 15 -21.75 13.96 -22.65
C GLU A 15 -21.89 12.86 -21.58
N VAL A 16 -22.77 11.88 -21.83
CA VAL A 16 -22.97 10.73 -20.95
C VAL A 16 -21.71 9.85 -20.92
N VAL A 17 -21.05 9.65 -22.05
CA VAL A 17 -19.79 8.90 -22.14
C VAL A 17 -18.70 9.58 -21.31
N VAL A 18 -18.58 10.91 -21.41
CA VAL A 18 -17.62 11.70 -20.62
C VAL A 18 -17.92 11.58 -19.12
N LYS A 19 -19.19 11.70 -18.72
CA LYS A 19 -19.60 11.54 -17.31
C LYS A 19 -19.25 10.15 -16.77
N ILE A 20 -19.56 9.08 -17.52
CA ILE A 20 -19.21 7.70 -17.15
C ILE A 20 -17.70 7.54 -17.00
N LYS A 21 -16.90 8.05 -17.95
CA LYS A 21 -15.43 8.01 -17.87
C LYS A 21 -14.91 8.73 -16.62
N LYS A 22 -15.45 9.92 -16.31
CA LYS A 22 -15.10 10.68 -15.11
C LYS A 22 -15.42 9.88 -13.84
N THR A 23 -16.61 9.32 -13.73
CA THR A 23 -17.01 8.50 -12.57
C THR A 23 -16.14 7.26 -12.43
N ARG A 24 -15.80 6.58 -13.53
CA ARG A 24 -14.89 5.41 -13.49
C ARG A 24 -13.49 5.79 -12.99
N ARG A 25 -12.96 6.92 -13.45
CA ARG A 25 -11.68 7.45 -12.99
C ARG A 25 -11.72 7.81 -11.49
N LEU A 26 -12.76 8.50 -11.04
CA LEU A 26 -12.93 8.83 -9.62
C LEU A 26 -12.96 7.57 -8.75
N LYS A 27 -13.75 6.55 -9.14
CA LYS A 27 -13.77 5.26 -8.43
C LYS A 27 -12.42 4.54 -8.43
N ALA A 28 -11.62 4.66 -9.49
CA ALA A 28 -10.29 4.07 -9.54
C ALA A 28 -9.32 4.80 -8.61
N ASN A 29 -9.35 6.13 -8.59
CA ASN A 29 -8.53 6.95 -7.70
C ASN A 29 -8.84 6.69 -6.23
N ASP A 30 -10.13 6.52 -5.90
CA ASP A 30 -10.57 6.21 -4.54
C ASP A 30 -10.03 4.86 -4.06
N ARG A 31 -10.11 3.82 -4.90
CA ARG A 31 -9.51 2.51 -4.59
C ARG A 31 -8.00 2.58 -4.37
N GLU A 32 -7.29 3.33 -5.21
CA GLU A 32 -5.83 3.48 -5.04
C GLU A 32 -5.48 4.24 -3.78
N ARG A 33 -6.28 5.26 -3.41
CA ARG A 33 -6.13 5.96 -2.14
C ARG A 33 -6.31 5.01 -0.96
N THR A 34 -7.36 4.19 -0.94
CA THR A 34 -7.58 3.18 0.11
C THR A 34 -6.41 2.20 0.19
N ARG A 35 -5.94 1.69 -0.95
CA ARG A 35 -4.77 0.80 -1.00
C ARG A 35 -3.53 1.46 -0.40
N MET A 36 -3.28 2.73 -0.73
CA MET A 36 -2.15 3.49 -0.18
C MET A 36 -2.29 3.77 1.32
N HIS A 37 -3.51 3.98 1.84
CA HIS A 37 -3.74 4.08 3.28
C HIS A 37 -3.33 2.78 3.98
N SER A 38 -3.86 1.63 3.55
CA SER A 38 -3.47 0.33 4.13
C SER A 38 -1.96 0.05 4.07
N LEU A 39 -1.29 0.48 2.99
CA LEU A 39 0.17 0.35 2.89
C LEU A 39 0.91 1.26 3.87
N ASN A 40 0.45 2.49 4.06
CA ASN A 40 1.06 3.43 4.99
C ASN A 40 0.82 2.99 6.44
N ASP A 41 -0.35 2.43 6.76
CA ASP A 41 -0.69 1.90 8.08
C ASP A 41 0.26 0.75 8.44
N ALA A 42 0.50 -0.19 7.53
CA ALA A 42 1.47 -1.27 7.72
C ALA A 42 2.92 -0.77 7.89
N LEU A 43 3.29 0.32 7.20
CA LEU A 43 4.62 0.93 7.37
C LEU A 43 4.75 1.68 8.70
N ASP A 44 3.66 2.23 9.23
CA ASP A 44 3.64 2.84 10.56
C ASP A 44 3.69 1.77 11.66
N GLU A 45 3.02 0.63 11.49
CA GLU A 45 3.15 -0.55 12.37
C GLU A 45 4.59 -1.08 12.39
N LEU A 46 5.26 -1.15 11.23
CA LEU A 46 6.67 -1.52 11.16
C LEU A 46 7.54 -0.55 11.97
N ARG A 47 7.30 0.76 11.90
CA ARG A 47 8.08 1.75 12.67
C ARG A 47 8.01 1.51 14.17
N VAL A 48 6.82 1.22 14.69
CA VAL A 48 6.60 0.98 16.13
C VAL A 48 7.34 -0.27 16.62
N THR A 49 7.61 -1.23 15.73
CA THR A 49 8.35 -2.45 16.06
C THR A 49 9.87 -2.23 16.11
N LEU A 50 10.39 -1.15 15.52
CA LEU A 50 11.82 -0.88 15.46
C LEU A 50 12.30 -0.15 16.73
N PRO A 51 13.47 -0.50 17.27
CA PRO A 51 14.04 0.20 18.43
C PRO A 51 14.60 1.56 18.02
N THR A 52 13.80 2.63 18.08
CA THR A 52 14.22 4.01 17.74
C THR A 52 14.40 4.88 18.97
N PHE A 53 15.42 5.75 18.97
CA PHE A 53 15.61 6.84 19.93
C PHE A 53 15.90 8.14 19.18
N PRO A 54 15.28 9.29 19.52
CA PRO A 54 14.17 9.47 20.47
C PRO A 54 12.81 9.03 19.86
N ASP A 55 11.85 8.71 20.73
CA ASP A 55 10.51 8.19 20.38
C ASP A 55 9.72 9.05 19.37
N ASP A 56 10.08 10.34 19.23
CA ASP A 56 9.41 11.30 18.36
C ASP A 56 9.96 11.36 16.92
N ALA A 57 11.10 10.71 16.63
CA ALA A 57 11.72 10.80 15.31
C ALA A 57 11.08 9.83 14.31
N LYS A 58 10.04 10.29 13.58
CA LYS A 58 9.42 9.49 12.52
C LYS A 58 10.38 9.30 11.34
N LEU A 59 10.93 8.09 11.22
CA LEU A 59 11.76 7.67 10.09
C LEU A 59 11.03 7.83 8.75
N THR A 60 11.76 8.26 7.72
CA THR A 60 11.27 8.23 6.34
C THR A 60 11.01 6.79 5.89
N LYS A 61 10.29 6.62 4.77
CA LYS A 61 9.96 5.27 4.26
C LYS A 61 11.20 4.43 3.98
N ILE A 62 12.23 5.03 3.38
CA ILE A 62 13.47 4.33 3.03
C ILE A 62 14.30 3.99 4.27
N GLU A 63 14.37 4.89 5.24
CA GLU A 63 15.06 4.64 6.51
C GLU A 63 14.38 3.51 7.29
N THR A 64 13.04 3.52 7.36
CA THR A 64 12.27 2.45 8.03
C THR A 64 12.60 1.08 7.43
N LEU A 65 12.62 0.96 6.10
CA LEU A 65 12.91 -0.31 5.42
C LEU A 65 14.36 -0.76 5.62
N ARG A 66 15.32 0.17 5.54
CA ARG A 66 16.74 -0.13 5.77
C ARG A 66 16.98 -0.55 7.21
N PHE A 67 16.38 0.15 8.17
CA PHE A 67 16.53 -0.17 9.58
C PHE A 67 15.89 -1.52 9.91
N ALA A 68 14.69 -1.81 9.42
CA ALA A 68 14.07 -3.12 9.59
C ALA A 68 14.94 -4.27 9.09
N ASN A 69 15.55 -4.13 7.90
CA ASN A 69 16.46 -5.14 7.36
C ASN A 69 17.69 -5.35 8.25
N ASN A 70 18.33 -4.27 8.68
CA ASN A 70 19.49 -4.33 9.57
C ASN A 70 19.13 -4.92 10.94
N TYR A 71 17.94 -4.61 11.46
CA TYR A 71 17.48 -5.11 12.75
C TYR A 71 17.24 -6.62 12.73
N ILE A 72 16.59 -7.14 11.67
CA ILE A 72 16.44 -8.58 11.46
C ILE A 72 17.82 -9.27 11.42
N TRP A 73 18.78 -8.69 10.69
CA TRP A 73 20.14 -9.23 10.62
C TRP A 73 20.83 -9.24 11.99
N ALA A 74 20.77 -8.13 12.75
CA ALA A 74 21.40 -8.01 14.06
C ALA A 74 20.82 -9.02 15.08
N LEU A 75 19.50 -9.19 15.10
CA LEU A 75 18.84 -10.20 15.93
C LEU A 75 19.27 -11.62 15.53
N SER A 76 19.31 -11.89 14.22
CA SER A 76 19.74 -13.21 13.71
C SER A 76 21.17 -13.53 14.11
N GLU A 77 22.07 -12.55 14.10
CA GLU A 77 23.46 -12.74 14.51
C GLU A 77 23.60 -12.91 16.02
N THR A 78 22.83 -12.13 16.79
CA THR A 78 22.81 -12.22 18.25
C THR A 78 22.35 -13.61 18.72
N MET A 79 21.33 -14.19 18.07
CA MET A 79 20.89 -15.56 18.37
C MET A 79 22.01 -16.59 18.15
N LYS A 80 22.76 -16.51 17.05
CA LYS A 80 23.89 -17.43 16.80
C LYS A 80 24.99 -17.32 17.84
N VAL A 81 25.27 -16.10 18.32
CA VAL A 81 26.27 -15.87 19.35
C VAL A 81 25.84 -16.45 20.70
N ILE A 82 24.54 -16.40 21.01
CA ILE A 82 23.98 -16.95 22.25
C ILE A 82 23.96 -18.49 22.24
N ASP A 83 23.83 -19.11 21.07
CA ASP A 83 23.81 -20.57 20.91
C ASP A 83 25.23 -21.22 20.95
N LEU A 84 26.29 -20.43 21.13
CA LEU A 84 27.70 -20.87 21.27
C LEU A 84 28.16 -20.85 22.73
#